data_AF-A0A445F4C7-F1
#
_entry.id   AF-A0A445F4C7-F1
#
_cell.length_a   1.000
_cell.length_b   1.000
_cell.length_c   1.000
_cell.angle_alpha   90.00
_cell.angle_beta   90.00
_cell.angle_gamma   90.00
#
_symmetry.space_group_name_H-M   'P 1'
#
loop_
_entity.id
_entity.type
_entity.pdbx_description
1 polymer ?
#
loop_
_entity_poly.entity_id
_entity_poly.type
_entity_poly.pdbx_seq_one_letter_code
_entity_poly.pdbx_strand_id
1 'polypeptide(L)'
;MKFLECSALDRLNDFLGNLNLGERTIKGCLEAYSCKHAGSDKKLSISLETEILDYLGKSSDTDSSSPDQTFLTRTSRKTLVYLVLTLYHMYPDYDFSAVKAHQFFTEESRDSFKQIFDTYMHEASKEWAETVGGASLLDTLFKALDEVWFP
;
A
#
# COMPACT_ATOMS: atom_id res chain seq x y z
N MET A 1 -2.78 14.48 -3.48
CA MET A 1 -1.64 13.86 -2.74
C MET A 1 -0.36 14.65 -3.03
N LYS A 2 0.66 14.61 -2.17
CA LYS A 2 1.99 15.20 -2.48
C LYS A 2 3.08 14.15 -2.27
N PHE A 3 3.86 13.88 -3.32
CA PHE A 3 5.05 13.03 -3.27
C PHE A 3 6.07 13.54 -2.24
N LEU A 4 6.69 12.61 -1.52
CA LEU A 4 7.71 12.85 -0.52
C LEU A 4 9.02 12.20 -0.99
N GLU A 5 10.07 13.02 -1.12
CA GLU A 5 11.41 12.54 -1.41
C GLU A 5 12.00 11.90 -0.15
N CYS A 6 12.55 10.69 -0.29
CA CYS A 6 13.19 9.97 0.80
C CYS A 6 14.38 9.19 0.27
N SER A 7 15.60 9.62 0.63
CA SER A 7 16.84 9.00 0.17
C SER A 7 16.98 7.53 0.59
N ALA A 8 16.34 7.12 1.69
CA ALA A 8 16.35 5.73 2.12
C ALA A 8 15.50 4.85 1.21
N LEU A 9 14.36 5.35 0.72
CA LEU A 9 13.55 4.67 -0.28
C LEU A 9 14.24 4.65 -1.65
N ASP A 10 14.93 5.73 -2.04
CA ASP A 10 15.65 5.80 -3.31
C ASP A 10 16.69 4.68 -3.44
N ARG A 11 17.46 4.42 -2.38
CA ARG A 11 18.44 3.31 -2.35
C ARG A 11 17.79 1.94 -2.54
N LEU A 12 16.61 1.73 -1.96
CA LEU A 12 15.86 0.49 -2.13
C LEU A 12 15.29 0.38 -3.55
N ASN A 13 14.83 1.49 -4.12
CA ASN A 13 14.35 1.56 -5.51
C ASN A 13 15.46 1.30 -6.53
N ASP A 14 16.67 1.81 -6.30
CA ASP A 14 17.82 1.54 -7.17
C ASP A 14 18.12 0.04 -7.24
N PHE A 15 18.05 -0.66 -6.10
CA PHE A 15 18.24 -2.11 -6.03
C PHE A 15 17.08 -2.88 -6.68
N LEU A 16 15.84 -2.49 -6.37
CA LEU A 16 14.63 -3.23 -6.79
C LEU A 16 14.14 -2.87 -8.20
N GLY A 17 14.65 -1.81 -8.84
CA GLY A 17 14.11 -1.28 -10.08
C GLY A 17 14.24 -2.22 -11.29
N ASN A 18 15.29 -3.05 -11.31
CA ASN A 18 15.49 -4.05 -12.36
C ASN A 18 16.36 -5.22 -11.88
N LEU A 19 15.92 -5.88 -10.81
CA LEU A 19 16.68 -6.97 -10.20
C LEU A 19 16.57 -8.24 -11.05
N ASN A 20 17.60 -8.52 -11.84
CA ASN A 20 17.66 -9.68 -12.71
C ASN A 20 18.32 -10.88 -12.00
N LEU A 21 17.55 -11.94 -11.80
CA LEU A 21 17.94 -13.17 -11.11
C LEU A 21 18.11 -14.35 -12.10
N GLY A 22 18.46 -14.04 -13.35
CA GLY A 22 18.67 -15.02 -14.42
C GLY A 22 17.42 -15.18 -15.28
N GLU A 23 16.56 -16.16 -14.96
CA GLU A 23 15.33 -16.44 -15.72
C GLU A 23 14.15 -15.57 -15.28
N ARG A 24 14.28 -14.85 -14.17
CA ARG A 24 13.22 -14.03 -13.56
C ARG A 24 13.75 -12.65 -13.23
N THR A 25 12.88 -11.66 -13.31
CA THR A 25 13.19 -10.28 -12.92
C THR A 25 12.19 -9.84 -11.86
N ILE A 26 12.72 -9.37 -10.73
CA ILE A 26 11.92 -8.74 -9.69
C ILE A 26 11.91 -7.24 -9.94
N LYS A 27 10.73 -6.64 -9.81
CA LYS A 27 10.53 -5.18 -9.86
C LYS A 27 9.86 -4.73 -8.58
N GLY A 28 10.49 -3.81 -7.88
CA GLY A 28 9.92 -3.12 -6.74
C GLY A 28 9.98 -1.61 -6.94
N CYS A 29 8.98 -0.92 -6.41
CA CYS A 29 8.92 0.53 -6.36
C CYS A 29 8.30 0.95 -5.04
N LEU A 30 8.97 1.84 -4.33
CA LEU A 30 8.55 2.42 -3.06
C LEU A 30 8.39 3.93 -3.25
N GLU A 31 7.18 4.42 -3.03
CA GLU A 31 6.86 5.83 -3.17
C GLU A 31 6.09 6.32 -1.94
N ALA A 32 6.50 7.46 -1.40
CA ALA A 32 5.89 8.06 -0.23
C ALA A 32 5.00 9.24 -0.63
N TYR A 33 3.79 9.29 -0.06
CA TYR A 33 2.82 10.35 -0.33
C TYR A 33 2.25 10.91 0.96
N SER A 34 2.20 12.23 1.04
CA SER A 34 1.45 12.95 2.06
C SER A 34 0.01 13.21 1.61
N CYS A 35 -0.92 12.95 2.52
CA CYS A 35 -2.34 13.21 2.33
C CYS A 35 -2.62 14.69 2.59
N LYS A 36 -2.78 15.49 1.53
CA LYS A 36 -3.24 16.88 1.64
C LYS A 36 -4.73 16.97 1.33
N HIS A 37 -5.52 17.36 2.31
CA HIS A 37 -6.97 17.61 2.14
C HIS A 37 -7.23 19.01 1.53
N ALA A 38 -6.88 19.21 0.26
CA ALA A 38 -7.11 20.46 -0.43
C ALA A 38 -7.68 20.25 -1.84
N GLY A 39 -8.52 21.18 -2.31
CA GLY A 39 -9.05 21.19 -3.67
C GLY A 39 -9.95 19.99 -4.01
N SER A 40 -9.72 19.39 -5.17
CA SER A 40 -10.46 18.23 -5.69
C SER A 40 -10.40 17.01 -4.76
N ASP A 41 -9.26 16.80 -4.08
CA ASP A 41 -9.04 15.67 -3.18
C ASP A 41 -10.05 15.68 -2.02
N LYS A 42 -10.45 16.87 -1.55
CA LYS A 42 -11.45 17.00 -0.48
C LYS A 42 -12.85 16.57 -0.93
N LYS A 43 -13.22 16.85 -2.18
CA LYS A 43 -14.54 16.44 -2.71
C LYS A 43 -14.56 14.94 -2.95
N LEU A 44 -13.48 14.39 -3.52
CA LEU A 44 -13.31 12.97 -3.75
C LEU A 44 -13.28 12.18 -2.43
N SER A 45 -12.58 12.68 -1.41
CA SER A 45 -12.50 12.02 -0.10
C SER A 45 -13.88 11.88 0.55
N ILE A 46 -14.70 12.94 0.52
CA ILE A 46 -16.07 12.92 1.06
C ILE A 46 -16.94 11.92 0.28
N SER A 47 -16.86 11.95 -1.06
CA SER A 47 -17.61 11.03 -1.92
C SER A 47 -17.28 9.56 -1.61
N LEU A 48 -15.99 9.24 -1.46
CA LEU A 48 -15.51 7.90 -1.14
C LEU A 48 -15.93 7.47 0.28
N GLU A 49 -15.86 8.38 1.27
CA GLU A 49 -16.35 8.09 2.62
C GLU A 49 -17.83 7.73 2.64
N THR A 50 -18.66 8.47 1.88
CA THR A 50 -20.10 8.18 1.75
C THR A 50 -20.33 6.84 1.06
N GLU A 51 -19.64 6.56 -0.05
CA GLU A 51 -19.79 5.30 -0.78
C GLU A 51 -19.45 4.08 0.09
N ILE A 52 -18.32 4.13 0.83
CA ILE A 52 -17.90 3.08 1.74
C ILE A 52 -18.92 2.90 2.87
N LEU A 53 -19.48 4.00 3.39
CA LEU A 53 -20.50 3.93 4.43
C LEU A 53 -21.81 3.32 3.93
N ASP A 54 -22.25 3.70 2.73
CA ASP A 54 -23.45 3.16 2.10
C ASP A 54 -23.31 1.67 1.79
N TYR A 55 -22.11 1.22 1.37
CA TYR A 55 -21.83 -0.20 1.18
C TYR A 55 -21.98 -0.99 2.48
N LEU A 56 -21.37 -0.50 3.56
CA LEU A 56 -21.46 -1.16 4.87
C LEU A 56 -22.87 -1.08 5.47
N GLY A 57 -23.60 0.00 5.22
CA GLY A 57 -24.99 0.16 5.67
C GLY A 57 -25.97 -0.82 5.01
N LYS A 58 -25.69 -1.24 3.76
CA LYS A 58 -26.51 -2.22 3.00
C LYS A 58 -26.27 -3.68 3.41
N SER A 59 -25.21 -3.97 4.18
CA SER A 59 -24.89 -5.32 4.68
C SER A 59 -25.82 -5.79 5.81
N SER A 60 -26.60 -4.88 6.42
CA SER A 60 -27.45 -5.18 7.59
C SER A 60 -28.73 -6.00 7.30
N ASP A 61 -29.15 -6.17 6.04
CA ASP A 61 -30.47 -6.74 5.71
C ASP A 61 -30.40 -8.09 4.95
N THR A 62 -29.29 -8.83 4.98
CA THR A 62 -29.22 -10.14 4.32
C THR A 62 -28.52 -11.19 5.20
N ASP A 63 -29.32 -12.17 5.64
CA ASP A 63 -28.95 -13.43 6.30
C ASP A 63 -27.99 -14.29 5.44
N SER A 64 -26.76 -13.83 5.23
CA SER A 64 -25.70 -14.65 4.63
C SER A 64 -24.39 -14.47 5.39
N SER A 65 -24.14 -15.39 6.31
CA SER A 65 -22.89 -15.57 7.04
C SER A 65 -21.72 -15.82 6.08
N SER A 66 -21.00 -14.76 5.72
CA SER A 66 -19.68 -14.82 5.08
C SER A 66 -18.66 -14.29 6.10
N PRO A 67 -17.60 -15.04 6.48
CA PRO A 67 -16.67 -14.62 7.55
C PRO A 67 -15.83 -13.38 7.20
N ASP A 68 -15.75 -13.01 5.92
CA ASP A 68 -14.81 -11.99 5.42
C ASP A 68 -15.41 -10.57 5.32
N GLN A 69 -16.65 -10.35 5.75
CA GLN A 69 -17.23 -8.98 5.85
C GLN A 69 -16.75 -8.27 7.12
N THR A 70 -15.44 -8.32 7.34
CA THR A 70 -14.73 -7.80 8.50
C THR A 70 -15.07 -6.32 8.67
N PHE A 71 -15.62 -5.98 9.82
CA PHE A 71 -15.95 -4.62 10.23
C PHE A 71 -14.75 -3.69 10.06
N LEU A 72 -14.65 -3.02 8.92
CA LEU A 72 -13.65 -1.98 8.70
C LEU A 72 -13.84 -0.92 9.79
N THR A 73 -12.87 -0.81 10.67
CA THR A 73 -12.91 0.18 11.75
C THR A 73 -13.00 1.58 11.15
N ARG A 74 -13.44 2.57 11.94
CA ARG A 74 -13.45 3.97 11.49
C ARG A 74 -12.07 4.41 10.98
N THR A 75 -11.00 3.88 11.56
CA THR A 75 -9.62 4.13 11.13
C THR A 75 -9.34 3.48 9.77
N SER A 76 -9.66 2.19 9.60
CA SER A 76 -9.48 1.46 8.34
C SER A 76 -10.23 2.12 7.17
N ARG A 77 -11.43 2.67 7.41
CA ARG A 77 -12.20 3.42 6.40
C ARG A 77 -11.49 4.68 5.92
N LYS A 78 -10.91 5.46 6.84
CA LYS A 78 -10.12 6.65 6.47
C LYS A 78 -8.85 6.28 5.71
N THR A 79 -8.16 5.23 6.15
CA THR A 79 -6.98 4.70 5.45
C THR A 79 -7.34 4.31 4.02
N LEU A 80 -8.44 3.58 3.85
CA LEU A 80 -8.94 3.16 2.55
C LEU A 80 -9.23 4.35 1.61
N VAL A 81 -9.85 5.42 2.10
CA VAL A 81 -10.07 6.65 1.32
C VAL A 81 -8.74 7.22 0.83
N TYR A 82 -7.72 7.28 1.70
CA TYR A 82 -6.40 7.75 1.29
C TYR A 82 -5.72 6.83 0.28
N LEU A 83 -5.87 5.51 0.42
CA LEU A 83 -5.33 4.55 -0.55
C LEU A 83 -5.94 4.77 -1.94
N VAL A 84 -7.27 4.97 -2.02
CA VAL A 84 -7.94 5.25 -3.30
C VAL A 84 -7.50 6.61 -3.86
N LEU A 85 -7.31 7.64 -3.03
CA LEU A 85 -6.75 8.91 -3.49
C LEU A 85 -5.31 8.78 -4.00
N THR A 86 -4.49 7.90 -3.40
CA THR A 86 -3.16 7.57 -3.93
C THR A 86 -3.28 6.95 -5.31
N LEU A 87 -4.21 6.02 -5.50
CA LEU A 87 -4.44 5.39 -6.81
C LEU A 87 -4.87 6.41 -7.87
N TYR A 88 -5.81 7.31 -7.56
CA TYR A 88 -6.17 8.42 -8.47
C TYR A 88 -5.00 9.34 -8.79
N HIS A 89 -4.06 9.52 -7.86
CA HIS A 89 -2.87 10.31 -8.13
C HIS A 89 -1.88 9.57 -9.03
N MET A 90 -1.70 8.25 -8.84
CA MET A 90 -0.80 7.42 -9.66
C MET A 90 -1.36 7.19 -11.07
N TYR A 91 -2.68 7.04 -11.21
CA TYR A 91 -3.37 6.73 -12.45
C TYR A 91 -4.55 7.69 -12.65
N PRO A 92 -4.30 8.97 -13.00
CA PRO A 92 -5.33 10.00 -13.07
C PRO A 92 -6.39 9.73 -14.15
N ASP A 93 -6.04 8.96 -15.18
CA ASP A 93 -6.93 8.59 -16.27
C ASP A 93 -7.78 7.34 -15.95
N TYR A 94 -7.59 6.72 -14.79
CA TYR A 94 -8.32 5.53 -14.38
C TYR A 94 -9.45 5.87 -13.41
N ASP A 95 -10.65 5.36 -13.69
CA ASP A 95 -11.83 5.54 -12.83
C ASP A 95 -11.92 4.43 -11.78
N PHE A 96 -11.43 4.70 -10.58
CA PHE A 96 -11.48 3.76 -9.45
C PHE A 96 -12.87 3.63 -8.81
N SER A 97 -13.85 4.48 -9.17
CA SER A 97 -15.22 4.38 -8.65
C SER A 97 -15.96 3.16 -9.20
N ALA A 98 -15.68 2.80 -10.47
CA ALA A 98 -16.26 1.62 -11.11
C ALA A 98 -15.84 0.29 -10.47
N VAL A 99 -14.66 0.28 -9.84
CA VAL A 99 -14.01 -0.94 -9.34
C VAL A 99 -14.42 -1.26 -7.90
N LYS A 100 -15.19 -0.39 -7.20
CA LYS A 100 -15.45 -0.54 -5.75
C LYS A 100 -14.16 -0.89 -5.02
N ALA A 101 -13.12 -0.06 -5.17
CA ALA A 101 -11.76 -0.35 -4.71
C ALA A 101 -11.71 -0.85 -3.24
N HIS A 102 -12.65 -0.42 -2.40
CA HIS A 102 -12.87 -0.91 -1.04
C HIS A 102 -13.05 -2.43 -0.89
N GLN A 103 -13.46 -3.15 -1.94
CA GLN A 103 -13.60 -4.61 -1.95
C GLN A 103 -12.27 -5.34 -2.18
N PHE A 104 -11.23 -4.65 -2.64
CA PHE A 104 -9.93 -5.24 -2.98
C PHE A 104 -8.84 -4.94 -1.96
N PHE A 105 -9.13 -4.16 -0.92
CA PHE A 105 -8.20 -3.88 0.16
C PHE A 105 -8.45 -4.82 1.33
N THR A 106 -7.39 -5.52 1.72
CA THR A 106 -7.32 -6.31 2.95
C THR A 106 -6.33 -5.66 3.89
N GLU A 107 -6.70 -5.51 5.16
CA GLU A 107 -5.80 -5.00 6.20
C GLU A 107 -4.89 -6.14 6.65
N GLU A 108 -3.58 -5.99 6.45
CA GLU A 108 -2.58 -7.00 6.75
C GLU A 108 -1.78 -6.64 8.00
N SER A 109 -1.40 -7.64 8.79
CA SER A 109 -0.49 -7.45 9.91
C SER A 109 0.96 -7.34 9.44
N ARG A 110 1.82 -6.74 10.27
CA ARG A 110 3.27 -6.69 10.00
C ARG A 110 3.88 -8.09 9.84
N ASP A 111 3.39 -9.06 10.62
CA ASP A 111 3.86 -10.44 10.55
C ASP A 111 3.42 -11.14 9.26
N SER A 112 2.18 -10.91 8.81
CA SER A 112 1.69 -11.37 7.50
C SER A 112 2.56 -10.83 6.38
N PHE A 113 2.79 -9.51 6.37
CA PHE A 113 3.67 -8.87 5.40
C PHE A 113 5.08 -9.47 5.43
N LYS A 114 5.66 -9.69 6.61
CA LYS A 114 6.97 -10.32 6.76
C LYS A 114 7.01 -11.72 6.16
N GLN A 115 6.01 -12.56 6.42
CA GLN A 115 5.94 -13.91 5.86
C GLN A 115 5.85 -13.90 4.33
N ILE A 116 5.03 -13.01 3.77
CA ILE A 116 4.92 -12.81 2.32
C ILE A 116 6.27 -12.36 1.76
N PHE A 117 6.91 -11.37 2.39
CA PHE A 117 8.21 -10.87 1.96
C PHE A 117 9.27 -11.97 1.99
N ASP A 118 9.40 -12.71 3.09
CA ASP A 118 10.38 -13.79 3.23
C ASP A 118 10.15 -14.90 2.20
N THR A 119 8.89 -15.16 1.82
CA THR A 119 8.54 -16.20 0.85
C THR A 119 8.83 -15.78 -0.58
N TYR A 120 8.39 -14.58 -0.99
CA TYR A 120 8.46 -14.15 -2.39
C TYR A 120 9.72 -13.35 -2.73
N MET A 121 10.33 -12.69 -1.75
CA MET A 121 11.55 -11.86 -1.92
C MET A 121 12.80 -12.55 -1.38
N HIS A 122 12.78 -13.88 -1.21
CA HIS A 122 13.92 -14.66 -0.72
C HIS A 122 15.17 -14.48 -1.61
N GLU A 123 15.02 -14.63 -2.93
CA GLU A 123 16.13 -14.49 -3.87
C GLU A 123 16.68 -13.06 -3.89
N ALA A 124 15.80 -12.05 -3.81
CA ALA A 124 16.21 -10.66 -3.69
C ALA A 124 16.98 -10.38 -2.39
N SER A 125 16.55 -10.98 -1.28
CA SER A 125 17.22 -10.83 0.01
C SER A 125 18.61 -11.48 0.01
N LYS A 126 18.77 -12.60 -0.71
CA LYS A 126 20.07 -13.23 -0.93
C LYS A 126 20.99 -12.33 -1.76
N GLU A 127 20.51 -11.82 -2.88
CA GLU A 127 21.29 -10.91 -3.75
C GLU A 127 21.70 -9.63 -3.00
N TRP A 128 20.81 -9.07 -2.17
CA TRP A 128 21.11 -7.92 -1.32
C TRP A 128 22.26 -8.21 -0.34
N ALA A 129 22.24 -9.38 0.30
CA ALA A 129 23.29 -9.77 1.24
C ALA A 129 24.66 -9.94 0.56
N GLU A 130 24.69 -10.38 -0.69
CA GLU A 130 25.91 -10.57 -1.49
C GLU A 130 26.46 -9.24 -2.05
N THR A 131 25.58 -8.32 -2.45
CA THR A 131 25.96 -7.07 -3.14
C THR A 131 26.15 -5.87 -2.21
N VAL A 132 25.23 -5.68 -1.26
CA VAL A 132 25.23 -4.55 -0.32
C VAL A 132 25.83 -4.96 1.02
N GLY A 133 25.42 -6.13 1.52
CA GLY A 133 25.81 -6.62 2.84
C GLY A 133 25.25 -5.77 4.01
N GLY A 134 25.68 -6.08 5.23
CA GLY A 134 25.24 -5.37 6.43
C GLY A 134 23.87 -5.84 6.95
N ALA A 135 22.90 -4.93 7.01
CA ALA A 135 21.54 -5.25 7.48
C ALA A 135 20.75 -6.02 6.42
N SER A 136 19.78 -6.82 6.85
CA SER A 136 18.90 -7.53 5.92
C SER A 136 18.10 -6.53 5.07
N LEU A 137 17.69 -6.96 3.87
CA LEU A 137 16.86 -6.15 2.98
C LEU A 137 15.55 -5.74 3.69
N LEU A 138 14.95 -6.67 4.43
CA LEU A 138 13.71 -6.42 5.18
C LEU A 138 13.91 -5.41 6.32
N ASP A 139 15.00 -5.50 7.07
CA ASP A 139 15.31 -4.54 8.14
C ASP A 139 15.58 -3.15 7.56
N THR A 140 16.25 -3.09 6.40
CA THR A 140 16.51 -1.84 5.68
C THR A 140 15.20 -1.22 5.19
N LEU A 141 14.28 -2.04 4.65
CA LEU A 141 12.94 -1.62 4.27
C LEU A 141 12.18 -1.05 5.46
N PHE A 142 12.13 -1.76 6.60
CA PHE A 142 11.42 -1.26 7.77
C PHE A 142 12.02 0.04 8.31
N LYS A 143 13.35 0.19 8.32
CA LYS A 143 13.99 1.45 8.72
C LYS A 143 13.62 2.60 7.79
N ALA A 144 13.65 2.38 6.48
CA ALA A 144 13.28 3.41 5.51
C ALA A 144 11.79 3.81 5.64
N LEU A 145 10.92 2.84 5.93
CA LEU A 145 9.52 3.09 6.20
C LEU A 145 9.30 3.87 7.51
N ASP A 146 10.02 3.51 8.57
CA ASP A 146 9.98 4.22 9.85
C ASP A 146 10.45 5.68 9.70
N GLU A 147 11.48 5.95 8.89
CA GLU A 147 11.94 7.31 8.58
C GLU A 147 10.88 8.18 7.87
N VAL A 148 10.03 7.56 7.05
CA VAL A 148 8.95 8.27 6.33
C VAL A 148 7.73 8.51 7.22
N TRP A 149 7.38 7.52 8.05
CA TRP A 149 6.19 7.60 8.92
C TRP A 149 6.44 8.36 10.23
N PHE A 150 7.67 8.35 10.73
CA PHE A 150 8.10 9.06 11.93
C PHE A 150 9.32 9.96 11.63
N PRO A 151 9.14 10.99 10.78
CA PRO A 151 10.22 11.89 10.36
C PRO A 151 10.74 12.79 11.48
#